data_AF-B8BZ25-F1
#
_entry.id   AF-B8BZ25-F1
#
_cell.length_a   1.000
_cell.length_b   1.000
_cell.length_c   1.000
_cell.angle_alpha   90.00
_cell.angle_beta   90.00
_cell.angle_gamma   90.00
#
_symmetry.space_group_name_H-M   'P 1'
#
loop_
_entity.id
_entity.type
_entity.pdbx_description
1 polymer ?
#
loop_
_entity_poly.entity_id
_entity_poly.type
_entity_poly.pdbx_seq_one_letter_code
_entity_poly.pdbx_strand_id
1 'polypeptide(L)' 'SEDSEGCFVCTKGGDLIVCDGCGNSYHIECIKRSMVPPGDWICSICANEIGF' A
#
# COMPACT_ATOMS: atom_id res chain seq x y z
N SER A 1 -16.69 -6.41 -15.76
CA SER A 1 -16.52 -6.77 -14.33
C SER A 1 -15.21 -6.17 -13.91
N GLU A 2 -15.24 -4.97 -13.34
CA GLU A 2 -14.07 -4.13 -13.12
C GLU A 2 -14.09 -3.66 -11.68
N ASP A 3 -13.67 -4.55 -10.79
CA ASP A 3 -13.27 -4.20 -9.43
C ASP A 3 -11.79 -4.54 -9.37
N SER A 4 -10.96 -3.59 -9.80
CA SER A 4 -9.50 -3.73 -9.71
C SER A 4 -9.03 -2.77 -8.64
N GLU A 5 -9.00 -3.28 -7.43
CA GLU A 5 -8.20 -2.79 -6.31
C GLU A 5 -6.72 -2.85 -6.74
N GLY A 6 -6.32 -1.89 -7.58
CA GLY A 6 -4.98 -1.78 -8.15
C GLY A 6 -4.06 -1.00 -7.23
N CYS A 7 -2.76 -1.02 -7.53
CA CYS A 7 -1.80 -0.16 -6.85
C CYS A 7 -2.23 1.30 -6.94
N PHE A 8 -2.36 2.00 -5.83
CA PHE A 8 -2.70 3.42 -5.79
C PHE A 8 -1.67 4.30 -6.55
N VAL A 9 -0.43 3.82 -6.70
CA VAL A 9 0.65 4.55 -7.39
C VAL A 9 0.65 4.33 -8.90
N CYS A 10 0.48 3.08 -9.36
CA CYS A 10 0.63 2.72 -10.77
C CYS A 10 -0.64 2.17 -11.43
N THR A 11 -1.74 2.08 -10.68
CA THR A 11 -3.06 1.57 -11.07
C THR A 11 -3.05 0.17 -11.69
N LYS A 12 -2.02 -0.62 -11.39
CA LYS A 12 -1.87 -2.01 -11.84
C LYS A 12 -2.18 -2.99 -10.71
N GLY A 13 -2.87 -4.07 -11.04
CA GLY A 13 -3.00 -5.26 -10.20
C GLY A 13 -1.71 -6.09 -10.17
N GLY A 14 -1.61 -6.99 -9.18
CA GLY A 14 -0.43 -7.85 -8.99
C GLY A 14 -0.19 -8.14 -7.49
N ASP A 15 1.07 -8.21 -7.09
CA ASP A 15 1.51 -8.34 -5.69
C ASP A 15 1.37 -7.01 -4.95
N LEU A 16 0.16 -6.75 -4.49
CA LEU A 16 -0.21 -5.56 -3.75
C LEU A 16 -0.33 -5.86 -2.26
N ILE A 17 0.14 -4.91 -1.44
CA ILE A 17 -0.10 -4.89 0.00
C ILE A 17 -1.13 -3.82 0.34
N VAL A 18 -2.01 -4.12 1.27
CA VAL A 18 -3.05 -3.20 1.72
C VAL A 18 -2.55 -2.43 2.94
N CYS A 19 -2.74 -1.11 2.93
CA CYS A 19 -2.50 -0.26 4.09
C CYS A 19 -3.65 -0.42 5.09
N ASP A 20 -3.35 -0.77 6.33
CA ASP A 20 -4.37 -0.89 7.39
C ASP A 20 -4.94 0.48 7.81
N GLY A 21 -4.21 1.57 7.59
CA GLY A 21 -4.65 2.93 7.93
C GLY A 21 -5.64 3.55 6.95
N CYS A 22 -5.50 3.28 5.65
CA CYS A 22 -6.34 3.89 4.61
C CYS A 22 -7.03 2.89 3.67
N GLY A 23 -6.80 1.59 3.83
CA GLY A 23 -7.35 0.53 2.98
C GLY A 23 -6.80 0.49 1.55
N ASN A 24 -5.84 1.35 1.19
CA ASN A 24 -5.31 1.41 -0.17
C ASN A 24 -4.28 0.32 -0.44
N SER A 25 -4.26 -0.17 -1.68
CA SER A 25 -3.35 -1.20 -2.17
C SER A 25 -2.09 -0.61 -2.81
N TYR A 26 -0.91 -1.18 -2.55
CA TYR A 26 0.37 -0.68 -3.06
C TYR A 26 1.35 -1.79 -3.38
N HIS A 27 2.16 -1.64 -4.43
CA HIS A 27 3.34 -2.49 -4.62
C HIS A 27 4.46 -2.08 -3.67
N ILE A 28 5.22 -3.06 -3.18
CA ILE A 28 6.44 -2.88 -2.38
C ILE A 28 7.45 -1.94 -3.06
N GLU A 29 7.63 -2.09 -4.37
CA GLU A 29 8.51 -1.21 -5.15
C GLU A 29 7.94 0.21 -5.28
N CYS A 30 6.62 0.35 -5.44
CA CYS A 30 5.96 1.65 -5.55
C CYS A 30 6.10 2.47 -4.26
N ILE A 31 6.14 1.82 -3.10
CA ILE A 31 6.38 2.47 -1.80
C ILE A 31 7.86 2.53 -1.43
N LYS A 32 8.77 2.24 -2.38
CA LYS A 32 10.23 2.24 -2.20
C LYS A 32 10.69 1.40 -1.00
N ARG A 33 10.03 0.27 -0.76
CA ARG A 33 10.48 -0.71 0.23
C ARG A 33 11.22 -1.85 -0.45
N SER A 34 12.15 -2.45 0.30
CA SER A 34 12.89 -3.62 -0.17
C SER A 34 12.20 -4.94 0.19
N MET A 35 11.21 -4.94 1.08
CA MET A 35 10.55 -6.15 1.54
C MET A 35 9.10 -5.95 1.97
N VAL A 36 8.31 -7.01 1.84
CA VAL A 36 6.94 -7.11 2.37
C VAL A 36 7.01 -7.14 3.90
N PRO A 37 6.35 -6.19 4.59
CA PRO A 37 6.23 -6.23 6.04
C PRO A 37 5.43 -7.46 6.49
N PRO A 38 5.84 -8.14 7.56
CA PRO A 38 5.02 -9.18 8.16
C PRO A 38 3.90 -8.54 9.00
N GLY A 39 2.64 -8.89 8.72
CA GLY A 39 1.47 -8.41 9.48
C GLY A 39 0.96 -7.05 9.01
N ASP A 40 0.42 -6.25 9.94
CA ASP A 40 -0.18 -4.95 9.65
C ASP A 40 0.85 -3.95 9.12
N TRP A 41 0.52 -3.35 7.98
CA TRP A 41 1.35 -2.35 7.33
C TRP A 41 0.61 -1.03 7.19
N ILE A 42 1.32 0.04 7.53
CA ILE A 42 0.86 1.41 7.38
C ILE A 42 1.73 2.11 6.34
N CYS A 43 1.10 2.76 5.36
CA CYS A 43 1.78 3.52 4.32
C CYS A 43 2.43 4.78 4.88
N SER A 44 3.42 5.33 4.17
CA SER A 44 4.13 6.53 4.59
C SER A 44 3.21 7.73 4.82
N ILE A 45 2.08 7.77 4.11
CA ILE A 45 1.08 8.84 4.20
C ILE A 45 0.36 8.74 5.54
N CYS A 46 -0.24 7.57 5.85
CA CYS A 46 -0.86 7.32 7.15
C CYS A 46 0.14 7.41 8.30
N ALA A 47 1.37 6.93 8.12
CA ALA A 47 2.43 7.05 9.12
C ALA A 47 2.77 8.53 9.41
N ASN A 48 2.73 9.39 8.38
CA ASN A 48 2.92 10.83 8.53
C ASN A 48 1.69 11.54 9.13
N GLU A 49 0.47 11.10 8.81
CA GLU A 49 -0.77 11.64 9.39
C GLU A 49 -0.96 11.27 10.87
N ILE A 50 -0.41 10.14 11.31
CA ILE A 50 -0.46 9.70 12.71
C ILE A 50 0.43 10.57 13.62
N GLY A 51 1.29 11.43 13.07
CA GLY A 51 1.88 12.58 13.76
C GLY A 51 2.63 12.25 15.05
N PHE A 52 3.90 11.89 14.94
CA PHE A 52 4.88 12.17 16.00
C PHE A 52 5.79 13.31 15.56
#